data_AF-A0A085AQM8-F1
#
_entry.id   AF-A0A085AQM8-F1
#
_cell.length_a   1.000
_cell.length_b   1.000
_cell.length_c   1.000
_cell.angle_alpha   90.00
_cell.angle_beta   90.00
_cell.angle_gamma   90.00
#
_symmetry.space_group_name_H-M   'P 1'
#
loop_
_entity.id
_entity.type
_entity.pdbx_description
1 polymer ?
#
loop_
_entity_poly.entity_id
_entity_poly.type
_entity_poly.pdbx_seq_one_letter_code
_entity_poly.pdbx_strand_id
1 'polypeptide(L)'
;MRKPTRRSCKICKTKFIATYDNVWWCCPEHGYEYSQRILARKKAESERKRKQEAQQERRELKIRKKALQPLSQYHKRAQTAFNAFIRQRDSGQPCISCGRNSGAKMNAGHFRTVGASPETRYDETNCHIQCEACNSYLSGNIGEYRPRLIANIGQAAYDRLMGPHEAKKWTREELDALAAHYRAKLKELKQREAA
;
A
#
# COMPACT_ATOMS: atom_id res chain seq x y z
N MET A 1 -30.16 3.70 66.78
CA MET A 1 -28.88 3.19 66.23
C MET A 1 -29.16 2.35 64.99
N ARG A 2 -28.50 2.61 63.85
CA ARG A 2 -28.70 1.82 62.62
C ARG A 2 -28.15 0.41 62.83
N LYS A 3 -28.95 -0.63 62.62
CA LYS A 3 -28.50 -2.03 62.75
C LYS A 3 -27.30 -2.26 61.83
N PRO A 4 -26.22 -2.91 62.31
CA PRO A 4 -25.02 -3.05 61.51
C PRO A 4 -25.29 -3.95 60.30
N THR A 5 -24.80 -3.54 59.13
CA THR A 5 -25.19 -4.18 57.86
C THR A 5 -24.49 -5.52 57.69
N ARG A 6 -25.28 -6.59 57.51
CA ARG A 6 -24.74 -7.92 57.18
C ARG A 6 -24.43 -7.98 55.68
N ARG A 7 -23.21 -8.35 55.32
CA ARG A 7 -22.73 -8.45 53.93
C ARG A 7 -22.04 -9.79 53.68
N SER A 8 -21.81 -10.14 52.42
CA SER A 8 -21.02 -11.31 52.03
C SER A 8 -19.65 -10.87 51.54
N CYS A 9 -18.58 -11.52 52.02
CA CYS A 9 -17.20 -11.20 51.63
C CYS A 9 -17.02 -11.36 50.11
N LYS A 10 -16.40 -10.39 49.44
CA LYS A 10 -16.17 -10.47 47.99
C LYS A 10 -15.15 -11.55 47.58
N ILE A 11 -14.31 -12.00 48.52
CA ILE A 11 -13.31 -13.07 48.34
C ILE A 11 -13.92 -14.44 48.68
N CYS A 12 -14.17 -14.73 49.96
CA CYS A 12 -14.59 -16.07 50.42
C CYS A 12 -16.11 -16.30 50.49
N LYS A 13 -16.94 -15.29 50.21
CA LYS A 13 -18.42 -15.33 50.25
C LYS A 13 -19.07 -15.53 51.62
N THR A 14 -18.31 -15.73 52.69
CA THR A 14 -18.84 -15.83 54.07
C THR A 14 -19.59 -14.54 54.47
N LYS A 15 -20.69 -14.70 55.21
CA LYS A 15 -21.46 -13.57 55.77
C LYS A 15 -20.71 -12.95 56.95
N PHE A 16 -20.66 -11.62 57.03
CA PHE A 16 -20.01 -10.88 58.11
C PHE A 16 -20.80 -9.59 58.43
N ILE A 17 -20.53 -8.99 59.58
CA ILE A 17 -21.09 -7.69 60.00
C ILE A 17 -20.11 -6.59 59.59
N ALA A 18 -20.51 -5.69 58.70
CA ALA A 18 -19.63 -4.63 58.21
C ALA A 18 -19.48 -3.50 59.24
N THR A 19 -18.23 -3.09 59.48
CA THR A 19 -17.88 -1.98 60.37
C THR A 19 -18.18 -0.62 59.75
N TYR A 20 -17.98 -0.48 58.43
CA TYR A 20 -18.26 0.73 57.66
C TYR A 20 -18.94 0.39 56.33
N ASP A 21 -19.61 1.37 55.72
CA ASP A 21 -20.40 1.18 54.49
C ASP A 21 -19.56 0.81 53.25
N ASN A 22 -18.25 1.06 53.27
CA ASN A 22 -17.30 0.72 52.20
C ASN A 22 -16.54 -0.60 52.44
N VAL A 23 -16.81 -1.33 53.52
CA VAL A 23 -16.17 -2.62 53.82
C VAL A 23 -16.93 -3.75 53.14
N TRP A 24 -16.23 -4.51 52.31
CA TRP A 24 -16.77 -5.62 51.50
C TRP A 24 -16.05 -6.96 51.74
N TRP A 25 -15.25 -7.04 52.81
CA TRP A 25 -14.41 -8.17 53.18
C TRP A 25 -14.59 -8.51 54.66
N CYS A 26 -14.36 -9.77 55.05
CA CYS A 26 -14.60 -10.22 56.42
C CYS A 26 -13.38 -10.11 57.35
N CYS A 27 -12.17 -9.92 56.82
CA CYS A 27 -10.92 -9.79 57.57
C CYS A 27 -9.88 -8.95 56.80
N PRO A 28 -8.84 -8.40 57.45
CA PRO A 28 -7.82 -7.56 56.79
C PRO A 28 -7.17 -8.21 55.56
N GLU A 29 -6.87 -9.51 55.60
CA GLU A 29 -6.29 -10.26 54.47
C GLU A 29 -7.20 -10.24 53.23
N HIS A 30 -8.48 -10.55 53.40
CA HIS A 30 -9.45 -10.44 52.30
C HIS A 30 -9.68 -9.00 51.84
N GLY A 31 -9.46 -8.01 52.71
CA GLY A 31 -9.45 -6.60 52.33
C GLY A 31 -8.29 -6.26 51.40
N TYR A 32 -7.09 -6.72 51.75
CA TYR A 32 -5.91 -6.59 50.90
C TYR A 32 -6.11 -7.30 49.56
N GLU A 33 -6.52 -8.56 49.55
CA GLU A 33 -6.74 -9.31 48.30
C GLU A 33 -7.82 -8.65 47.42
N TYR A 34 -8.92 -8.19 48.01
CA TYR A 34 -9.96 -7.48 47.27
C TYR A 34 -9.43 -6.18 46.66
N SER A 35 -8.60 -5.43 47.40
CA SER A 35 -7.95 -4.22 46.89
C SER A 35 -7.06 -4.53 45.68
N GLN A 36 -6.27 -5.60 45.73
CA GLN A 36 -5.41 -6.04 44.62
C GLN A 36 -6.23 -6.44 43.39
N ARG A 37 -7.34 -7.18 43.56
CA ARG A 37 -8.25 -7.54 42.46
C ARG A 37 -8.86 -6.31 41.80
N ILE A 38 -9.23 -5.29 42.56
CA ILE A 38 -9.77 -4.03 42.02
C ILE A 38 -8.70 -3.25 41.26
N LEU A 39 -7.48 -3.14 41.79
CA LEU A 39 -6.36 -2.49 41.11
C LEU A 39 -6.00 -3.20 39.79
N ALA A 40 -5.94 -4.53 39.80
CA ALA A 40 -5.68 -5.33 38.61
C ALA A 40 -6.75 -5.12 37.53
N ARG A 41 -8.04 -5.10 37.91
CA ARG A 41 -9.15 -4.82 36.97
C ARG A 41 -9.06 -3.41 36.39
N LYS A 42 -8.84 -2.39 37.23
CA LYS A 42 -8.68 -0.99 36.77
C LYS A 42 -7.49 -0.85 35.82
N LYS A 43 -6.37 -1.52 36.10
CA LYS A 43 -5.19 -1.53 35.22
C LYS A 43 -5.51 -2.18 33.87
N ALA A 44 -6.16 -3.35 33.88
CA ALA A 44 -6.53 -4.05 32.65
C ALA A 44 -7.54 -3.26 31.79
N GLU A 45 -8.53 -2.61 32.43
CA GLU A 45 -9.50 -1.76 31.75
C GLU A 45 -8.84 -0.51 31.13
N SER A 46 -7.96 0.16 31.90
CA SER A 46 -7.18 1.30 31.42
C SER A 46 -6.30 0.93 30.21
N GLU A 47 -5.61 -0.23 30.28
CA GLU A 47 -4.79 -0.70 29.16
C GLU A 47 -5.63 -1.04 27.92
N ARG A 48 -6.80 -1.66 28.10
CA ARG A 48 -7.74 -1.94 27.01
C ARG A 48 -8.24 -0.65 26.36
N LYS A 49 -8.62 0.35 27.17
CA LYS A 49 -9.04 1.66 26.69
C LYS A 49 -7.93 2.35 25.89
N ARG A 50 -6.70 2.39 26.42
CA ARG A 50 -5.53 2.95 25.72
C ARG A 50 -5.27 2.25 24.38
N LYS A 51 -5.40 0.93 24.32
CA LYS A 51 -5.24 0.14 23.08
C LYS A 51 -6.32 0.49 22.05
N GLN A 52 -7.58 0.64 22.49
CA GLN A 52 -8.68 1.01 21.62
C GLN A 52 -8.53 2.43 21.07
N GLU A 53 -8.19 3.40 21.92
CA GLU A 53 -7.92 4.79 21.53
C GLU A 53 -6.76 4.87 20.53
N ALA A 54 -5.64 4.21 20.82
CA ALA A 54 -4.51 4.16 19.91
C ALA A 54 -4.86 3.49 18.57
N GLN A 55 -5.75 2.49 18.57
CA GLN A 55 -6.21 1.86 17.33
C GLN A 55 -7.11 2.79 16.52
N GLN A 56 -8.01 3.55 17.17
CA GLN A 56 -8.86 4.55 16.52
C GLN A 56 -8.03 5.67 15.92
N GLU A 57 -7.10 6.25 16.70
CA GLU A 57 -6.19 7.30 16.25
C GLU A 57 -5.39 6.84 15.02
N ARG A 58 -4.84 5.61 15.03
CA ARG A 58 -4.13 5.04 13.88
C ARG A 58 -5.02 4.91 12.64
N ARG A 59 -6.29 4.54 12.80
CA ARG A 59 -7.25 4.45 11.68
C ARG A 59 -7.55 5.83 11.11
N GLU A 60 -7.81 6.82 11.96
CA GLU A 60 -8.07 8.19 11.56
C GLU A 60 -6.87 8.83 10.85
N LEU A 61 -5.67 8.67 11.41
CA LEU A 61 -4.43 9.11 10.78
C LEU A 61 -4.24 8.48 9.40
N LYS A 62 -4.58 7.19 9.23
CA LYS A 62 -4.49 6.50 7.94
C LYS A 62 -5.48 7.08 6.92
N ILE A 63 -6.72 7.37 7.34
CA ILE A 63 -7.75 7.99 6.49
C ILE A 63 -7.30 9.39 6.07
N ARG A 64 -6.88 10.21 7.03
CA ARG A 64 -6.41 11.58 6.78
C ARG A 64 -5.19 11.59 5.87
N LYS A 65 -4.23 10.70 6.08
CA LYS A 65 -3.06 10.54 5.21
C LYS A 65 -3.47 10.18 3.78
N LYS A 66 -4.46 9.30 3.59
CA LYS A 66 -4.96 8.94 2.25
C LYS A 66 -5.69 10.12 1.59
N ALA A 67 -6.48 10.87 2.35
CA ALA A 67 -7.20 12.04 1.84
C ALA A 67 -6.25 13.16 1.36
N LEU A 68 -5.16 13.37 2.11
CA LEU A 68 -4.13 14.38 1.82
C LEU A 68 -3.08 13.92 0.79
N GLN A 69 -3.13 12.68 0.29
CA GLN A 69 -2.16 12.24 -0.70
C GLN A 69 -2.32 13.00 -2.03
N PRO A 70 -1.23 13.58 -2.57
CA PRO A 70 -1.27 14.25 -3.85
C PRO A 70 -1.45 13.24 -4.99
N LEU A 71 -2.02 13.70 -6.12
CA LEU A 71 -2.25 12.88 -7.31
C LEU A 71 -0.97 12.23 -7.85
N SER A 72 0.18 12.91 -7.70
CA SER A 72 1.51 12.39 -8.06
C SER A 72 1.85 11.07 -7.38
N GLN A 73 1.41 10.85 -6.14
CA GLN A 73 1.61 9.59 -5.43
C GLN A 73 0.82 8.44 -6.05
N TYR A 74 -0.40 8.72 -6.56
CA TYR A 74 -1.21 7.74 -7.28
C TYR A 74 -0.59 7.42 -8.64
N HIS A 75 -0.07 8.43 -9.36
CA HIS A 75 0.70 8.20 -10.59
C HIS A 75 1.94 7.36 -10.35
N LYS A 76 2.68 7.58 -9.26
CA LYS A 76 3.85 6.77 -8.89
C LYS A 76 3.48 5.30 -8.67
N ARG A 77 2.35 5.03 -8.02
CA ARG A 77 1.82 3.66 -7.80
C ARG A 77 1.44 3.00 -9.12
N ALA A 78 0.72 3.71 -9.99
CA ALA A 78 0.35 3.23 -11.32
C ALA A 78 1.57 2.97 -12.21
N GLN A 79 2.51 3.91 -12.27
CA GLN A 79 3.74 3.79 -13.06
C GLN A 79 4.59 2.61 -12.59
N THR A 80 4.67 2.38 -11.27
CA THR A 80 5.42 1.25 -10.71
C THR A 80 4.83 -0.08 -11.16
N ALA A 81 3.49 -0.21 -11.13
CA ALA A 81 2.79 -1.40 -11.59
C ALA A 81 2.93 -1.60 -13.11
N PHE A 82 2.73 -0.54 -13.90
CA PHE A 82 2.92 -0.53 -15.34
C PHE A 82 4.35 -0.94 -15.73
N ASN A 83 5.37 -0.30 -15.16
CA ASN A 83 6.76 -0.61 -15.48
C ASN A 83 7.14 -2.04 -15.09
N ALA A 84 6.58 -2.58 -13.99
CA ALA A 84 6.80 -3.97 -13.61
C ALA A 84 6.17 -4.94 -14.61
N PHE A 85 4.97 -4.64 -15.11
CA PHE A 85 4.35 -5.40 -16.18
C PHE A 85 5.17 -5.34 -17.48
N ILE A 86 5.60 -4.17 -17.95
CA ILE A 86 6.40 -4.03 -19.18
C ILE A 86 7.70 -4.83 -19.10
N ARG A 87 8.43 -4.74 -17.98
CA ARG A 87 9.67 -5.52 -17.79
C ARG A 87 9.43 -7.02 -17.81
N GLN A 88 8.28 -7.49 -17.33
CA GLN A 88 7.94 -8.91 -17.37
C GLN A 88 7.50 -9.33 -18.78
N ARG A 89 6.61 -8.55 -19.42
CA ARG A 89 6.10 -8.78 -20.78
C ARG A 89 7.25 -8.94 -21.79
N ASP A 90 8.26 -8.08 -21.65
CA ASP A 90 9.43 -8.03 -22.55
C ASP A 90 10.64 -8.78 -21.97
N SER A 91 10.44 -9.59 -20.93
CA SER A 91 11.53 -10.33 -20.28
C SER A 91 12.28 -11.20 -21.29
N GLY A 92 13.60 -11.20 -21.22
CA GLY A 92 14.47 -11.94 -22.15
C GLY A 92 14.72 -11.26 -23.49
N GLN A 93 13.97 -10.20 -23.86
CA GLN A 93 14.24 -9.44 -25.07
C GLN A 93 15.47 -8.52 -24.90
N PRO A 94 16.23 -8.27 -25.98
CA PRO A 94 17.33 -7.30 -25.95
C PRO A 94 16.80 -5.88 -25.72
N CYS A 95 17.70 -4.97 -25.34
CA CYS A 95 17.35 -3.55 -25.19
C CYS A 95 16.75 -3.00 -26.50
N ILE A 96 15.55 -2.41 -26.41
CA ILE A 96 14.83 -1.86 -27.56
C ILE A 96 15.61 -0.78 -28.32
N SER A 97 16.58 -0.12 -27.70
CA SER A 97 17.37 0.94 -28.34
C SER A 97 18.75 0.53 -28.78
N CYS A 98 19.37 -0.55 -28.29
CA CYS A 98 20.69 -0.93 -28.80
C CYS A 98 20.77 -2.37 -29.29
N GLY A 99 19.69 -3.15 -29.16
CA GLY A 99 19.65 -4.56 -29.55
C GLY A 99 20.56 -5.48 -28.73
N ARG A 100 21.25 -4.96 -27.71
CA ARG A 100 22.17 -5.73 -26.86
C ARG A 100 21.46 -6.23 -25.61
N ASN A 101 21.85 -7.42 -25.16
CA ASN A 101 21.55 -7.93 -23.82
C ASN A 101 22.83 -7.84 -22.97
N SER A 102 23.12 -6.65 -22.44
CA SER A 102 24.40 -6.34 -21.82
C SER A 102 24.54 -6.85 -20.37
N GLY A 103 23.58 -7.63 -19.87
CA GLY A 103 23.49 -7.99 -18.44
C GLY A 103 23.23 -6.80 -17.50
N ALA A 104 23.06 -5.60 -18.05
CA ALA A 104 22.78 -4.40 -17.28
C ALA A 104 21.34 -4.43 -16.74
N LYS A 105 21.07 -3.59 -15.74
CA LYS A 105 19.71 -3.36 -15.26
C LYS A 105 18.80 -2.95 -16.43
N MET A 106 17.69 -3.67 -16.58
CA MET A 106 16.68 -3.41 -17.59
C MET A 106 15.51 -2.61 -16.98
N ASN A 107 15.12 -1.54 -17.67
CA ASN A 107 14.06 -0.62 -17.30
C ASN A 107 12.89 -0.72 -18.30
N ALA A 108 11.76 -0.11 -17.95
CA ALA A 108 10.66 0.12 -18.87
C ALA A 108 10.83 1.54 -19.45
N GLY A 109 11.39 1.63 -20.65
CA GLY A 109 11.77 2.87 -21.31
C GLY A 109 10.66 3.38 -22.23
N HIS A 110 10.22 4.63 -22.02
CA HIS A 110 9.24 5.30 -22.86
C HIS A 110 9.88 5.93 -24.10
N PHE A 111 9.33 5.65 -25.29
CA PHE A 111 9.76 6.31 -26.52
C PHE A 111 9.37 7.79 -26.53
N ARG A 112 8.08 8.10 -26.32
CA ARG A 112 7.60 9.44 -26.00
C ARG A 112 7.61 9.62 -24.49
N THR A 113 8.49 10.49 -24.00
CA THR A 113 8.68 10.66 -22.56
C THR A 113 7.39 11.09 -21.85
N VAL A 114 7.30 10.75 -20.57
CA VAL A 114 6.13 11.04 -19.74
C VAL A 114 5.83 12.55 -19.62
N GLY A 115 6.86 13.40 -19.73
CA GLY A 115 6.71 14.85 -19.73
C GLY A 115 6.29 15.42 -21.08
N ALA A 116 6.76 14.83 -22.18
CA ALA A 116 6.44 15.29 -23.53
C ALA A 116 5.08 14.78 -24.04
N SER A 117 4.60 13.64 -23.51
CA SER A 117 3.38 12.97 -24.00
C SER A 117 2.64 12.25 -22.86
N PRO A 118 2.12 12.98 -21.86
CA PRO A 118 1.45 12.40 -20.69
C PRO A 118 0.23 11.53 -21.04
N GLU A 119 -0.47 11.82 -22.12
CA GLU A 119 -1.54 11.02 -22.73
C GLU A 119 -1.15 9.55 -22.98
N THR A 120 0.08 9.32 -23.44
CA THR A 120 0.63 8.03 -23.86
C THR A 120 1.46 7.37 -22.76
N ARG A 121 1.41 7.91 -21.53
CA ARG A 121 2.21 7.44 -20.39
C ARG A 121 2.00 5.96 -20.08
N TYR A 122 0.76 5.49 -20.23
CA TYR A 122 0.35 4.13 -19.93
C TYR A 122 -0.05 3.34 -21.18
N ASP A 123 0.34 3.85 -22.35
CA ASP A 123 0.23 3.13 -23.60
C ASP A 123 1.35 2.09 -23.67
N GLU A 124 0.95 0.82 -23.78
CA GLU A 124 1.85 -0.32 -23.85
C GLU A 124 2.71 -0.30 -25.13
N THR A 125 2.27 0.34 -26.22
CA THR A 125 3.06 0.50 -27.46
C THR A 125 4.06 1.67 -27.38
N ASN A 126 4.02 2.47 -26.32
CA ASN A 126 4.98 3.55 -26.09
C ASN A 126 6.14 3.12 -25.18
N CYS A 127 6.05 1.96 -24.53
CA CYS A 127 6.99 1.56 -23.47
C CYS A 127 7.49 0.12 -23.66
N HIS A 128 8.81 -0.05 -23.67
CA HIS A 128 9.46 -1.33 -23.93
C HIS A 128 10.70 -1.51 -23.05
N ILE A 129 11.20 -2.73 -22.97
CA ILE A 129 12.42 -3.01 -22.21
C ILE A 129 13.64 -2.29 -22.77
N GLN A 130 14.37 -1.60 -21.89
CA GLN A 130 15.51 -0.77 -22.28
C GLN A 130 16.61 -0.86 -21.22
N CYS A 131 17.87 -1.05 -21.64
CA CYS A 131 18.99 -1.09 -20.69
C CYS A 131 19.22 0.28 -20.03
N GLU A 132 19.76 0.26 -18.81
CA GLU A 132 20.07 1.47 -18.03
C GLU A 132 20.90 2.49 -18.82
N ALA A 133 21.88 2.04 -19.61
CA ALA A 133 22.72 2.94 -20.38
C ALA A 133 21.92 3.76 -21.41
N CYS A 134 21.07 3.11 -22.20
CA CYS A 134 20.23 3.79 -23.18
C CYS A 134 19.14 4.63 -22.49
N ASN A 135 18.49 4.09 -21.46
CA ASN A 135 17.37 4.74 -20.78
C ASN A 135 17.80 6.00 -20.01
N SER A 136 18.87 5.90 -19.22
CA SER A 136 19.21 6.91 -18.21
C SER A 136 20.36 7.83 -18.63
N TYR A 137 21.33 7.34 -19.42
CA TYR A 137 22.52 8.12 -19.77
C TYR A 137 22.52 8.67 -21.20
N LEU A 138 21.73 8.08 -22.11
CA LEU A 138 21.63 8.50 -23.51
C LEU A 138 20.27 9.13 -23.85
N SER A 139 19.58 9.70 -22.86
CA SER A 139 18.28 10.36 -23.03
C SER A 139 17.25 9.48 -23.76
N GLY A 140 17.17 8.20 -23.39
CA GLY A 140 16.28 7.22 -24.03
C GLY A 140 16.75 6.71 -25.40
N ASN A 141 17.91 7.16 -25.91
CA ASN A 141 18.51 6.75 -27.17
C ASN A 141 17.49 6.66 -28.33
N ILE A 142 16.69 7.71 -28.48
CA ILE A 142 15.47 7.75 -29.30
C ILE A 142 15.75 7.48 -30.79
N GLY A 143 16.88 7.96 -31.31
CA GLY A 143 17.27 7.74 -32.71
C GLY A 143 17.36 6.25 -33.06
N GLU A 144 17.96 5.47 -32.16
CA GLU A 144 18.08 4.03 -32.30
C GLU A 144 16.83 3.26 -31.85
N TYR A 145 16.06 3.82 -30.90
CA TYR A 145 14.78 3.24 -30.48
C TYR A 145 13.79 3.22 -31.65
N ARG A 146 13.63 4.34 -32.37
CA ARG A 146 12.61 4.52 -33.41
C ARG A 146 12.53 3.39 -34.45
N PRO A 147 13.61 2.99 -35.16
CA PRO A 147 13.51 1.95 -36.19
C PRO A 147 13.10 0.59 -35.62
N ARG A 148 13.58 0.26 -34.40
CA ARG A 148 13.20 -1.00 -33.71
C ARG A 148 11.78 -0.96 -33.18
N LEU A 149 11.32 0.20 -32.73
CA LEU A 149 9.92 0.39 -32.35
C LEU A 149 9.00 0.12 -33.55
N ILE A 150 9.26 0.75 -34.71
CA ILE A 150 8.48 0.53 -35.93
C ILE A 150 8.49 -0.95 -36.33
N ALA A 151 9.63 -1.64 -36.23
CA ALA A 151 9.71 -3.07 -36.49
C ALA A 151 8.86 -3.90 -35.51
N ASN A 152 8.78 -3.50 -34.24
CA ASN A 152 8.05 -4.23 -33.19
C ASN A 152 6.54 -4.00 -33.23
N ILE A 153 6.08 -2.75 -33.39
CA ILE A 153 4.65 -2.40 -33.31
C ILE A 153 4.01 -2.17 -34.68
N GLY A 154 4.82 -2.09 -35.74
CA GLY A 154 4.38 -1.75 -37.10
C GLY A 154 4.22 -0.25 -37.32
N GLN A 155 4.27 0.16 -38.58
CA GLN A 155 4.19 1.56 -38.99
C GLN A 155 2.87 2.22 -38.55
N ALA A 156 1.73 1.53 -38.72
CA ALA A 156 0.42 2.08 -38.37
C ALA A 156 0.27 2.38 -36.85
N ALA A 157 0.84 1.53 -35.99
CA ALA A 157 0.83 1.78 -34.55
C ALA A 157 1.79 2.91 -34.16
N TYR A 158 2.95 2.98 -34.82
CA TYR A 158 3.88 4.10 -34.66
C TYR A 158 3.26 5.43 -35.06
N ASP A 159 2.57 5.49 -36.20
CA ASP A 159 1.92 6.70 -36.69
C ASP A 159 0.80 7.15 -35.74
N ARG A 160 0.04 6.20 -35.18
CA ARG A 160 -0.94 6.48 -34.12
C ARG A 160 -0.27 7.02 -32.86
N LEU A 161 0.84 6.42 -32.43
CA LEU A 161 1.58 6.87 -31.26
C LEU A 161 2.14 8.29 -31.45
N MET A 162 2.58 8.63 -32.66
CA MET A 162 3.11 9.95 -33.01
C MET A 162 2.04 10.99 -33.34
N GLY A 163 0.84 10.54 -33.66
CA GLY A 163 -0.31 11.37 -33.97
C GLY A 163 -0.90 12.12 -32.76
N PRO A 164 -2.02 12.82 -32.96
CA PRO A 164 -2.68 13.55 -31.89
C PRO A 164 -3.34 12.60 -30.89
N HIS A 165 -3.29 12.98 -29.62
CA HIS A 165 -3.93 12.26 -28.52
C HIS A 165 -4.73 13.23 -27.66
N GLU A 166 -5.85 12.75 -27.13
CA GLU A 166 -6.65 13.54 -26.20
C GLU A 166 -5.96 13.62 -24.83
N ALA A 167 -5.94 14.83 -24.27
CA ALA A 167 -5.41 15.05 -22.93
C ALA A 167 -6.26 14.32 -21.88
N LYS A 168 -5.69 13.30 -21.25
CA LYS A 168 -6.37 12.52 -20.21
C LYS A 168 -6.17 13.15 -18.82
N LYS A 169 -7.26 13.62 -18.21
CA LYS A 169 -7.28 14.08 -16.81
C LYS A 169 -7.55 12.89 -15.88
N TRP A 170 -6.50 12.42 -15.23
CA TRP A 170 -6.58 11.27 -14.32
C TRP A 170 -7.16 11.64 -12.96
N THR A 171 -8.09 10.82 -12.48
CA THR A 171 -8.57 10.82 -11.09
C THR A 171 -7.74 9.86 -10.22
N ARG A 172 -7.91 9.96 -8.89
CA ARG A 172 -7.20 9.08 -7.94
C ARG A 172 -7.67 7.64 -8.09
N GLU A 173 -8.97 7.47 -8.28
CA GLU A 173 -9.69 6.20 -8.43
C GLU A 173 -9.25 5.48 -9.70
N GLU A 174 -9.17 6.19 -10.84
CA GLU A 174 -8.68 5.63 -12.09
C GLU A 174 -7.22 5.18 -12.01
N LEU A 175 -6.36 5.96 -11.35
CA LEU A 175 -4.95 5.58 -11.19
C LEU A 175 -4.78 4.36 -10.26
N ASP A 176 -5.61 4.25 -9.22
CA ASP A 176 -5.64 3.07 -8.37
C ASP A 176 -6.16 1.83 -9.11
N ALA A 177 -7.22 1.99 -9.91
CA ALA A 177 -7.73 0.94 -10.79
C ALA A 177 -6.67 0.51 -11.82
N LEU A 178 -5.97 1.46 -12.44
CA LEU A 178 -4.88 1.19 -13.38
C LEU A 178 -3.73 0.44 -12.72
N ALA A 179 -3.34 0.84 -11.50
CA ALA A 179 -2.33 0.13 -10.73
C ALA A 179 -2.75 -1.30 -10.39
N ALA A 180 -4.04 -1.52 -10.07
CA ALA A 180 -4.58 -2.85 -9.80
C ALA A 180 -4.59 -3.72 -11.07
N HIS A 181 -5.04 -3.15 -12.19
CA HIS A 181 -5.05 -3.79 -13.51
C HIS A 181 -3.68 -4.34 -13.91
N TYR A 182 -2.63 -3.51 -13.86
CA TYR A 182 -1.29 -3.97 -14.22
C TYR A 182 -0.67 -4.97 -13.24
N ARG A 183 -1.05 -4.92 -11.95
CA ARG A 183 -0.67 -5.97 -10.99
C ARG A 183 -1.33 -7.30 -11.31
N ALA A 184 -2.60 -7.29 -11.72
CA ALA A 184 -3.32 -8.48 -12.14
C ALA A 184 -2.68 -9.07 -13.40
N LYS A 185 -2.47 -8.25 -14.45
CA LYS A 185 -1.75 -8.66 -15.67
C LYS A 185 -0.37 -9.26 -15.37
N LEU A 186 0.41 -8.63 -14.49
CA LEU A 186 1.72 -9.15 -14.08
C LEU A 186 1.61 -10.51 -13.39
N LYS A 187 0.63 -10.69 -12.51
CA LYS A 187 0.38 -11.97 -11.83
C LYS A 187 0.01 -13.06 -12.85
N GLU A 188 -0.89 -12.75 -13.78
CA GLU A 188 -1.30 -13.68 -14.84
C GLU A 188 -0.13 -14.09 -15.73
N LEU A 189 0.73 -13.16 -16.15
CA LEU A 189 1.93 -13.47 -16.93
C LEU A 189 2.85 -14.44 -16.18
N LYS A 190 3.15 -14.16 -14.92
CA LYS A 190 4.02 -15.04 -14.11
C LYS A 190 3.42 -16.42 -13.88
N GLN A 191 2.09 -16.51 -13.75
CA GLN A 191 1.41 -17.80 -13.62
C GLN A 191 1.49 -18.61 -14.92
N ARG A 192 1.39 -17.96 -16.08
CA ARG A 192 1.55 -18.63 -17.39
C ARG A 192 2.97 -19.09 -17.66
N GLU A 193 3.98 -18.36 -17.18
CA GLU A 193 5.39 -18.76 -17.31
C GLU A 193 5.78 -19.93 -16.39
N ALA A 194 5.09 -20.08 -15.26
CA ALA A 194 5.38 -21.12 -14.27
C ALA A 194 4.59 -22.42 -14.50
N ALA A 195 3.58 -22.39 -15.37
CA ALA A 195 2.77 -23.53 -15.77
C ALA A 195 3.37 -24.22 -17.01
#